data_AF-A0A9E1N9A8-F1
#
_entry.id   AF-A0A9E1N9A8-F1
#
_cell.length_a   1.000
_cell.length_b   1.000
_cell.length_c   1.000
_cell.angle_alpha   90.00
_cell.angle_beta   90.00
_cell.angle_gamma   90.00
#
_symmetry.space_group_name_H-M   'P 1'
#
loop_
_entity.id
_entity.type
_entity.pdbx_description
1 polymer ?
#
loop_
_entity_poly.entity_id
_entity_poly.type
_entity_poly.pdbx_seq_one_letter_code
_entity_poly.pdbx_strand_id
1 'polypeptide(L)'
;MQEQKKTYIGILFILGSIGFITVIDTAAKYMTASLPPLQVVWGYFFGIFASLCLLAATKGSRLPRLLATRRPLLHIGRAGLLIASISLLFFALKFMTLADATAISFTSPLFITLLAIPILGERVDRARWLAVLGGLCGVLVMVRPGSG
;
A
#
# COMPACT_ATOMS: atom_id res chain seq x y z
N MET A 1 10.94 13.98 27.85
CA MET A 1 11.77 14.53 26.74
C MET A 1 12.27 13.44 25.77
N GLN A 2 12.64 12.23 26.23
CA GLN A 2 13.04 11.12 25.32
C GLN A 2 11.91 10.56 24.44
N GLU A 3 10.65 10.57 24.91
CA GLU A 3 9.50 10.16 24.08
C GLU A 3 9.25 11.11 22.90
N GLN A 4 9.27 12.42 23.14
CA GLN A 4 9.10 13.44 22.10
C GLN A 4 10.13 13.30 20.98
N LYS A 5 11.41 13.05 21.32
CA LYS A 5 12.49 12.83 20.33
C LYS A 5 12.24 11.60 19.44
N LYS A 6 11.64 10.53 19.98
CA LYS A 6 11.24 9.34 19.22
C LYS A 6 10.05 9.62 18.31
N THR A 7 9.09 10.44 18.75
CA THR A 7 7.93 10.86 17.96
C THR A 7 8.35 11.67 16.73
N TYR A 8 9.24 12.66 16.86
CA TYR A 8 9.72 13.44 15.70
C TYR A 8 10.50 12.60 14.69
N ILE A 9 11.34 11.66 15.17
CA ILE A 9 12.02 10.71 14.29
C ILE A 9 10.99 9.86 13.55
N GLY A 10 9.95 9.37 14.23
CA GLY A 10 8.85 8.63 13.61
C GLY A 10 8.12 9.43 12.54
N ILE A 11 7.79 10.70 12.81
CA ILE A 11 7.17 11.60 11.85
C ILE A 11 8.07 11.80 10.61
N LEU A 12 9.38 12.02 10.82
CA LEU A 12 10.34 12.19 9.73
C LEU A 12 10.44 10.93 8.86
N PHE A 13 10.41 9.74 9.47
CA PHE A 13 10.40 8.47 8.74
C PHE A 13 9.13 8.28 7.92
N ILE A 14 7.96 8.65 8.46
CA ILE A 14 6.69 8.58 7.72
C ILE A 14 6.72 9.54 6.53
N LEU A 15 7.13 10.79 6.74
CA LEU A 15 7.25 11.78 5.67
C LEU A 15 8.23 11.33 4.59
N GLY A 16 9.40 10.80 4.98
CA GLY A 16 10.36 10.21 4.06
C GLY A 16 9.74 9.06 3.26
N SER A 17 9.07 8.13 3.93
CA SER A 17 8.39 6.99 3.28
C SER A 17 7.35 7.46 2.25
N ILE A 18 6.54 8.46 2.59
CA ILE A 18 5.51 9.00 1.68
C ILE A 18 6.16 9.66 0.46
N GLY A 19 7.29 10.36 0.65
CA GLY A 19 8.07 10.93 -0.44
C GLY A 19 8.58 9.85 -1.40
N PHE A 20 9.19 8.79 -0.87
CA PHE A 20 9.67 7.67 -1.69
C PHE A 20 8.53 6.95 -2.43
N ILE A 21 7.39 6.72 -1.77
CA ILE A 21 6.21 6.12 -2.39
C ILE A 21 5.73 6.98 -3.56
N THR A 22 5.62 8.30 -3.37
CA THR A 22 5.21 9.23 -4.42
C THR A 22 6.15 9.20 -5.63
N VAL A 23 7.46 9.12 -5.40
CA VAL A 23 8.47 9.01 -6.47
C VAL A 23 8.29 7.72 -7.26
N ILE A 24 8.07 6.59 -6.57
CA ILE A 24 7.82 5.29 -7.19
C ILE A 24 6.54 5.32 -8.03
N ASP A 25 5.44 5.83 -7.48
CA ASP A 25 4.15 5.88 -8.19
C ASP A 25 4.22 6.79 -9.42
N THR A 26 4.91 7.92 -9.31
CA THR A 26 5.12 8.85 -10.43
C THR A 26 5.97 8.20 -11.52
N ALA A 27 7.08 7.57 -11.14
CA ALA A 27 7.95 6.87 -12.09
C ALA A 27 7.20 5.71 -12.77
N ALA A 28 6.45 4.91 -12.00
CA ALA A 28 5.63 3.83 -12.53
C ALA A 28 4.60 4.36 -13.54
N LYS A 29 3.91 5.46 -13.21
CA LYS A 29 2.94 6.11 -14.10
C LYS A 29 3.57 6.57 -15.42
N TYR A 30 4.75 7.20 -15.37
CA TYR A 30 5.49 7.58 -16.57
C TYR A 30 5.93 6.36 -17.39
N MET A 31 6.40 5.30 -16.74
CA MET A 31 6.83 4.07 -17.43
C MET A 31 5.66 3.34 -18.09
N THR A 32 4.47 3.32 -17.47
CA THR A 32 3.26 2.74 -18.09
C THR A 32 2.76 3.48 -19.33
N ALA A 33 3.22 4.71 -19.58
CA ALA A 33 2.88 5.42 -20.82
C ALA A 33 3.65 4.87 -22.04
N SER A 34 4.84 4.30 -21.83
CA SER A 34 5.72 3.83 -22.90
C SER A 34 5.95 2.32 -22.89
N LEU A 35 5.71 1.65 -21.76
CA LEU A 35 5.93 0.22 -21.56
C LEU A 35 4.62 -0.51 -21.22
N PRO A 36 4.46 -1.77 -21.65
CA PRO A 36 3.35 -2.60 -21.21
C PRO A 36 3.30 -2.68 -19.67
N PRO A 37 2.12 -2.56 -19.04
CA PRO A 37 1.98 -2.60 -17.58
C PRO A 37 2.60 -3.83 -16.93
N LEU A 38 2.56 -4.97 -17.62
CA LEU A 38 3.15 -6.22 -17.14
C LEU A 38 4.67 -6.11 -16.91
N GLN A 39 5.38 -5.38 -17.78
CA GLN A 39 6.82 -5.21 -17.67
C GLN A 39 7.20 -4.28 -16.51
N VAL A 40 6.39 -3.23 -16.27
CA VAL A 40 6.57 -2.32 -15.12
C VAL A 40 6.37 -3.07 -13.81
N VAL A 41 5.32 -3.89 -13.73
CA VAL A 41 5.05 -4.73 -12.55
C VAL A 41 6.19 -5.73 -12.33
N TRP A 42 6.70 -6.35 -13.38
CA TRP A 42 7.81 -7.29 -13.29
C TRP A 42 9.09 -6.61 -12.78
N GLY A 43 9.40 -5.41 -13.26
CA GLY A 43 10.52 -4.59 -12.77
C GLY A 43 10.39 -4.22 -11.29
N TYR A 44 9.18 -3.93 -10.82
CA TYR A 44 8.91 -3.65 -9.41
C TYR A 44 9.23 -4.86 -8.52
N PHE A 45 8.73 -6.05 -8.88
CA PHE A 45 9.03 -7.29 -8.14
C PHE A 45 10.51 -7.65 -8.19
N PHE A 46 11.18 -7.45 -9.33
CA PHE A 46 12.62 -7.65 -9.45
C PHE A 46 13.40 -6.70 -8.54
N GLY A 47 13.00 -5.43 -8.46
CA GLY A 47 13.62 -4.46 -7.55
C GLY A 47 13.49 -4.85 -6.08
N ILE A 48 12.32 -5.35 -5.66
CA ILE A 48 12.13 -5.89 -4.31
C ILE A 48 13.02 -7.10 -4.07
N PHE A 49 13.08 -8.03 -5.02
CA PHE A 49 13.92 -9.22 -4.92
C PHE A 49 15.42 -8.86 -4.85
N ALA A 50 15.89 -7.95 -5.69
CA ALA A 50 17.27 -7.47 -5.69
C ALA A 50 17.63 -6.76 -4.38
N SER A 51 16.71 -5.95 -3.84
CA SER A 51 16.88 -5.30 -2.53
C SER A 51 16.99 -6.34 -1.39
N LEU A 52 16.16 -7.38 -1.43
CA LEU A 52 16.24 -8.50 -0.48
C LEU A 52 17.57 -9.26 -0.60
N CYS A 53 18.05 -9.52 -1.83
CA CYS A 53 19.36 -10.14 -2.07
C CYS A 53 20.51 -9.26 -1.56
N LEU A 54 20.46 -7.94 -1.77
CA LEU A 54 21.43 -6.98 -1.23
C LEU A 54 21.42 -6.96 0.30
N LEU A 55 20.25 -6.97 0.92
CA LEU A 55 20.10 -7.10 2.38
C LEU A 55 20.67 -8.43 2.88
N ALA A 56 20.44 -9.53 2.16
CA ALA A 56 21.01 -10.84 2.47
C ALA A 56 22.54 -10.83 2.38
N ALA A 57 23.09 -10.24 1.33
CA ALA A 57 24.53 -10.15 1.10
C ALA A 57 25.24 -9.26 2.14
N THR A 58 24.63 -8.13 2.52
CA THR A 58 25.22 -7.17 3.48
C THR A 58 25.07 -7.59 4.93
N LYS A 59 24.04 -8.36 5.29
CA LYS A 59 23.76 -8.75 6.69
C LYS A 59 24.08 -10.21 7.03
N GLY A 60 24.46 -11.04 6.05
CA GLY A 60 25.02 -12.38 6.22
C GLY A 60 24.33 -13.19 7.33
N SER A 61 25.10 -13.54 8.38
CA SER A 61 24.69 -14.40 9.52
C SER A 61 23.58 -13.82 10.44
N ARG A 62 23.21 -12.54 10.34
CA ARG A 62 22.10 -11.96 11.13
C ARG A 62 20.73 -12.06 10.46
N LEU A 63 20.66 -12.53 9.21
CA LEU A 63 19.41 -12.74 8.48
C LEU A 63 18.38 -13.60 9.22
N PRO A 64 18.72 -14.79 9.75
CA PRO A 64 17.74 -15.62 10.45
C PRO A 64 17.19 -14.93 11.71
N ARG A 65 17.97 -14.06 12.36
CA ARG A 65 17.54 -13.29 13.53
C ARG A 65 16.64 -12.09 13.18
N LEU A 66 16.73 -11.58 11.96
CA LEU A 66 15.84 -10.54 11.40
C LEU A 66 14.55 -11.12 10.82
N LEU A 67 14.63 -12.34 10.26
CA LEU A 67 13.49 -13.13 9.78
C LEU A 67 12.70 -13.76 10.94
N ALA A 68 13.31 -13.89 12.12
CA ALA A 68 12.66 -14.34 13.35
C ALA A 68 11.59 -13.34 13.81
N THR A 69 10.42 -13.41 13.17
CA THR A 69 9.25 -12.59 13.48
C THR A 69 8.46 -13.28 14.58
N ARG A 70 8.19 -12.57 15.69
CA ARG A 70 7.39 -13.07 16.83
C ARG A 70 5.93 -13.47 16.48
N ARG A 71 5.46 -13.19 15.26
CA ARG A 71 4.08 -13.37 14.78
C ARG A 71 4.05 -13.94 13.34
N PRO A 72 4.57 -15.16 13.10
CA PRO A 72 4.71 -15.71 11.74
C PRO A 72 3.37 -15.89 11.01
N LEU A 73 2.32 -16.29 11.72
CA LEU A 73 0.96 -16.43 11.16
C LEU A 73 0.40 -15.14 10.56
N LEU A 74 0.65 -13.99 11.21
CA LEU A 74 0.21 -12.68 10.73
C LEU A 74 0.99 -12.21 9.50
N HIS A 75 2.28 -12.54 9.42
CA HIS A 75 3.10 -12.27 8.23
C HIS A 75 2.67 -13.13 7.04
N ILE A 76 2.41 -14.42 7.25
CA ILE A 76 1.91 -15.32 6.21
C ILE A 76 0.53 -14.88 5.74
N GLY A 77 -0.38 -14.55 6.67
CA GLY A 77 -1.71 -14.03 6.33
C GLY A 77 -1.64 -12.73 5.52
N ARG A 78 -0.78 -11.78 5.93
CA ARG A 78 -0.54 -10.54 5.19
C ARG A 78 0.02 -10.79 3.78
N ALA A 79 1.01 -11.68 3.66
CA ALA A 79 1.59 -12.03 2.37
C ALA A 79 0.57 -12.72 1.46
N GLY A 80 -0.21 -13.66 1.98
CA GLY A 80 -1.27 -14.33 1.25
C GLY A 80 -2.37 -13.37 0.80
N LEU A 81 -2.80 -12.46 1.66
CA LEU A 81 -3.80 -11.43 1.32
C LEU A 81 -3.29 -10.48 0.24
N LEU A 82 -2.00 -10.13 0.27
CA LEU A 82 -1.37 -9.30 -0.75
C LEU A 82 -1.35 -10.01 -2.11
N ILE A 83 -0.94 -11.29 -2.14
CA ILE A 83 -0.95 -12.11 -3.37
C ILE A 83 -2.36 -12.22 -3.93
N ALA A 84 -3.35 -12.54 -3.08
CA ALA A 84 -4.74 -12.63 -3.48
C ALA A 84 -5.24 -11.30 -4.06
N SER A 85 -4.96 -10.17 -3.39
CA SER A 85 -5.35 -8.83 -3.85
C SER A 85 -4.80 -8.53 -5.25
N ILE A 86 -3.50 -8.80 -5.47
CA ILE A 86 -2.86 -8.57 -6.77
C ILE A 86 -3.46 -9.49 -7.84
N SER A 87 -3.67 -10.78 -7.53
CA SER A 87 -4.30 -11.72 -8.47
C SER A 87 -5.72 -11.29 -8.84
N LEU A 88 -6.52 -10.83 -7.87
CA LEU A 88 -7.87 -10.30 -8.10
C LEU A 88 -7.84 -9.02 -8.93
N LEU A 89 -6.86 -8.14 -8.71
CA LEU A 89 -6.68 -6.93 -9.53
C LEU A 89 -6.39 -7.30 -10.98
N PHE A 90 -5.44 -8.21 -11.25
CA PHE A 90 -5.15 -8.68 -12.61
C PHE A 90 -6.36 -9.38 -13.26
N PHE A 91 -7.15 -10.10 -12.47
CA PHE A 91 -8.40 -10.70 -12.95
C PHE A 91 -9.44 -9.63 -13.29
N ALA A 92 -9.62 -8.61 -12.44
CA ALA A 92 -10.52 -7.49 -12.68
C ALA A 92 -10.12 -6.70 -13.94
N LEU A 93 -8.83 -6.48 -14.17
CA LEU A 93 -8.33 -5.80 -15.38
C LEU A 93 -8.67 -6.52 -16.69
N LYS A 94 -9.11 -7.78 -16.65
CA LYS A 94 -9.67 -8.46 -17.85
C LYS A 94 -11.09 -8.01 -18.21
N PHE A 95 -11.84 -7.51 -17.23
CA PHE A 95 -13.26 -7.15 -17.38
C PHE A 95 -13.54 -5.65 -17.29
N MET A 96 -12.63 -4.88 -16.67
CA MET A 96 -12.77 -3.45 -16.45
C MET A 96 -11.45 -2.73 -16.73
N THR A 97 -11.52 -1.44 -17.07
CA THR A 97 -10.33 -0.64 -17.37
C THR A 97 -9.51 -0.39 -16.10
N LEU A 98 -8.22 -0.05 -16.26
CA LEU A 98 -7.37 0.34 -15.13
C LEU A 98 -7.97 1.53 -14.36
N ALA A 99 -8.62 2.46 -15.06
CA ALA A 99 -9.28 3.61 -14.46
C ALA A 99 -10.41 3.18 -13.51
N ASP A 100 -11.28 2.26 -13.94
CA ASP A 100 -12.36 1.74 -13.10
C ASP A 100 -11.85 1.00 -11.87
N ALA A 101 -10.79 0.20 -12.04
CA ALA A 101 -10.14 -0.50 -10.92
C ALA A 101 -9.54 0.48 -9.90
N THR A 102 -8.95 1.59 -10.36
CA THR A 102 -8.48 2.66 -9.48
C THR A 102 -9.62 3.39 -8.78
N ALA A 103 -10.74 3.62 -9.48
CA ALA A 103 -11.93 4.24 -8.91
C ALA A 103 -12.50 3.41 -7.74
N ILE A 104 -12.61 2.10 -7.93
CA ILE A 104 -13.04 1.16 -6.88
C ILE A 104 -12.06 1.16 -5.70
N SER A 105 -10.76 1.22 -5.97
CA SER A 105 -9.72 1.23 -4.93
C SER A 105 -9.84 2.43 -3.98
N PHE A 106 -10.44 3.55 -4.41
CA PHE A 106 -10.72 4.66 -3.50
C PHE A 106 -11.84 4.40 -2.49
N THR A 107 -12.62 3.34 -2.66
CA THR A 107 -13.57 2.85 -1.65
C THR A 107 -12.86 2.07 -0.54
N SER A 108 -11.59 1.70 -0.73
CA SER A 108 -10.78 0.95 0.26
C SER A 108 -10.79 1.54 1.67
N PRO A 109 -10.70 2.86 1.91
CA PRO A 109 -10.79 3.45 3.26
C PRO A 109 -12.09 3.13 4.01
N LEU A 110 -13.22 3.02 3.29
CA LEU A 110 -14.50 2.59 3.88
C LEU A 110 -14.41 1.15 4.36
N PHE A 111 -13.92 0.25 3.51
CA PHE A 111 -13.75 -1.16 3.88
C PHE A 111 -12.75 -1.32 5.03
N ILE A 112 -11.64 -0.58 5.02
CA ILE A 112 -10.66 -0.58 6.11
C ILE A 112 -11.32 -0.14 7.43
N THR A 113 -12.12 0.92 7.41
CA THR A 113 -12.82 1.41 8.61
C THR A 113 -13.87 0.42 9.09
N LEU A 114 -14.63 -0.18 8.18
CA LEU A 114 -15.64 -1.18 8.49
C LEU A 114 -15.03 -2.45 9.06
N LEU A 115 -13.92 -2.92 8.50
CA LEU A 115 -13.18 -4.11 8.96
C LEU A 115 -12.37 -3.83 10.24
N ALA A 116 -11.97 -2.59 10.50
CA ALA A 116 -11.27 -2.23 11.73
C ALA A 116 -12.14 -2.46 12.99
N ILE A 117 -13.46 -2.32 12.88
CA ILE A 117 -14.41 -2.55 13.99
C ILE A 117 -14.34 -4.01 14.48
N PRO A 118 -14.60 -5.04 13.64
CA PRO A 118 -14.55 -6.44 14.08
C PRO A 118 -13.13 -6.98 14.27
N ILE A 119 -12.15 -6.54 13.47
CA ILE A 119 -10.78 -7.08 13.54
C ILE A 119 -10.00 -6.49 14.71
N LEU A 120 -10.15 -5.19 14.98
CA LEU A 120 -9.39 -4.48 16.01
C LEU A 120 -10.18 -4.29 17.31
N GLY A 121 -11.51 -4.46 17.28
CA GLY A 121 -12.38 -4.26 18.45
C GLY A 121 -12.53 -2.79 18.87
N GLU A 122 -12.03 -1.84 18.08
CA GLU A 122 -12.14 -0.42 18.38
C GLU A 122 -13.55 0.10 18.05
N ARG A 123 -14.14 0.88 18.96
CA ARG A 123 -15.35 1.66 18.67
C ARG A 123 -14.96 2.86 17.81
N VAL A 124 -15.37 2.86 16.55
CA VAL A 124 -15.12 3.97 15.64
C VAL A 124 -16.02 5.15 16.02
N ASP A 125 -15.39 6.22 16.51
CA ASP A 125 -16.08 7.46 16.86
C ASP A 125 -16.70 8.16 15.64
N ARG A 126 -17.74 8.98 15.86
CA ARG A 126 -18.42 9.73 14.79
C ARG A 126 -17.46 10.62 14.00
N ALA A 127 -16.41 11.15 14.64
CA ALA A 127 -15.38 11.94 13.96
C ALA A 127 -14.61 11.14 12.90
N ARG A 128 -14.34 9.84 13.12
CA ARG A 128 -13.69 8.97 12.13
C ARG A 128 -14.60 8.69 10.94
N TRP A 129 -15.90 8.49 11.18
CA TRP A 129 -16.88 8.37 10.09
C TRP A 129 -16.93 9.62 9.22
N LEU A 130 -16.92 10.81 9.83
CA LEU A 130 -16.87 12.08 9.10
C LEU A 130 -15.56 12.23 8.30
N ALA A 131 -14.42 11.83 8.85
CA ALA A 131 -13.14 11.85 8.13
C ALA A 131 -13.13 10.91 6.91
N VAL A 132 -13.71 9.71 7.05
CA VAL A 132 -13.79 8.72 5.96
C VAL A 132 -14.75 9.19 4.87
N LEU A 133 -15.94 9.68 5.25
CA LEU A 133 -16.91 10.25 4.31
C LEU A 133 -16.35 11.49 3.62
N GLY A 134 -15.66 12.36 4.34
CA GLY A 134 -14.98 13.53 3.78
C GLY A 134 -13.88 13.14 2.78
N GLY A 135 -13.08 12.14 3.09
CA GLY A 135 -12.08 11.57 2.18
C GLY A 135 -12.71 10.96 0.92
N LEU A 136 -13.83 10.25 1.07
CA LEU A 136 -14.58 9.70 -0.05
C LEU A 136 -15.18 10.78 -0.95
N CYS A 137 -15.74 11.85 -0.36
CA CYS A 137 -16.22 13.01 -1.12
C CYS A 137 -15.08 13.68 -1.90
N GLY A 138 -13.90 13.85 -1.29
CA GLY A 138 -12.73 14.39 -1.98
C GLY A 138 -12.29 13.53 -3.18
N VAL A 139 -12.33 12.22 -3.03
CA VAL A 139 -12.12 11.28 -4.15
C VAL A 139 -13.18 11.44 -5.22
N LEU A 140 -14.47 11.47 -4.88
CA LEU A 140 -15.54 11.58 -5.88
C LEU A 140 -15.42 12.85 -6.72
N VAL A 141 -14.92 13.94 -6.11
CA VAL A 141 -14.58 15.18 -6.82
C VAL A 141 -13.38 14.99 -7.76
N MET A 142 -12.35 14.25 -7.33
CA MET A 142 -11.18 13.94 -8.16
C MET A 142 -11.52 13.00 -9.33
N VAL A 143 -12.35 11.99 -9.08
CA VAL A 143 -12.67 10.91 -10.03
C VAL A 143 -13.71 11.32 -11.04
N ARG A 144 -14.28 12.54 -10.95
CA ARG A 144 -15.36 13.08 -11.78
C ARG A 144 -15.35 12.48 -13.20
N PRO A 145 -16.14 11.42 -13.45
CA PRO A 145 -16.17 10.76 -14.74
C PRO A 145 -17.00 11.65 -15.65
N GLY A 146 -16.35 12.54 -16.39
CA GLY A 146 -17.06 13.53 -17.22
C GLY A 146 -16.26 14.75 -17.70
N SER A 147 -14.95 14.81 -17.47
CA SER A 147 -14.11 15.87 -18.08
C SER A 147 -12.79 15.29 -18.57
N GLY A 148 -12.79 14.79 -19.80
CA GLY A 148 -11.60 14.36 -20.54
C GLY A 148 -11.66 12.92 -21.00
#